data_AF-A0A948WH67-F1
#
_entry.id   AF-A0A948WH67-F1
#
_cell.length_a   1.000
_cell.length_b   1.000
_cell.length_c   1.000
_cell.angle_alpha   90.00
_cell.angle_beta   90.00
_cell.angle_gamma   90.00
#
_symmetry.space_group_name_H-M   'P 1'
#
loop_
_entity.id
_entity.type
_entity.pdbx_description
1 polymer ?
#
loop_
_entity_poly.entity_id
_entity_poly.type
_entity_poly.pdbx_seq_one_letter_code
_entity_poly.pdbx_strand_id
1 'polypeptide(L)'
;MAQTKKKRRTKHRGNAAGMVEARGRTGSAPGPARKGASGGRVDRRDRPPSWRGALNRSLVAVVIFVAVLVLFLKQPLTTSLIIGVAMLFFYVPLSYATDRWIYRRRMAKLAGAGPRKGR
;
A
#
# COMPACT_ATOMS: atom_id res chain seq x y z
N MET A 1 12.62 -50.49 27.41
CA MET A 1 13.93 -49.98 26.97
C MET A 1 13.83 -48.46 26.79
N ALA A 2 14.52 -47.66 27.60
CA ALA A 2 14.42 -46.20 27.54
C ALA A 2 15.42 -45.62 26.52
N GLN A 3 14.91 -44.94 25.48
CA GLN A 3 15.73 -44.35 24.42
C GLN A 3 16.35 -43.03 24.90
N THR A 4 17.65 -43.02 25.20
CA THR A 4 18.37 -41.80 25.60
C THR A 4 18.86 -41.03 24.37
N LYS A 5 18.00 -40.18 23.78
CA LYS A 5 18.43 -39.26 22.72
C LYS A 5 19.26 -38.11 23.30
N LYS A 6 20.59 -38.22 23.22
CA LYS A 6 21.50 -37.13 23.59
C LYS A 6 21.57 -36.08 22.48
N LYS A 7 20.97 -34.90 22.70
CA LYS A 7 20.98 -33.75 21.77
C LYS A 7 22.39 -33.17 21.67
N ARG A 8 23.00 -33.17 20.47
CA ARG A 8 24.35 -32.60 20.25
C ARG A 8 24.29 -31.07 20.40
N ARG A 9 24.84 -30.56 21.49
CA ARG A 9 24.96 -29.10 21.74
C ARG A 9 26.24 -28.59 21.11
N THR A 10 26.14 -27.58 20.25
CA THR A 10 27.31 -26.88 19.68
C THR A 10 27.88 -25.91 20.71
N LYS A 11 29.21 -25.71 20.68
CA LYS A 11 29.91 -24.81 21.61
C LYS A 11 29.54 -23.35 21.33
N HIS A 12 29.29 -22.58 22.39
CA HIS A 12 29.27 -21.12 22.33
C HIS A 12 30.63 -20.63 21.83
N ARG A 13 30.65 -19.84 20.76
CA ARG A 13 31.83 -19.04 20.40
C ARG A 13 31.67 -17.68 21.07
N GLY A 14 32.23 -17.56 22.27
CA GLY A 14 32.45 -16.26 22.91
C GLY A 14 33.81 -15.72 22.49
N ASN A 15 33.88 -14.43 22.22
CA ASN A 15 35.13 -13.69 22.20
C ASN A 15 35.64 -13.58 23.67
N ALA A 16 36.96 -13.57 23.88
CA ALA A 16 37.61 -13.40 25.19
C ALA A 16 37.13 -12.17 25.99
N ALA A 17 36.48 -11.19 25.33
CA ALA A 17 35.87 -10.02 25.95
C ALA A 17 34.44 -10.23 26.50
N GLY A 18 33.90 -11.46 26.54
CA GLY A 18 32.61 -11.76 27.17
C GLY A 18 31.35 -11.37 26.38
N MET A 19 31.49 -10.82 25.17
CA MET A 19 30.35 -10.56 24.29
C MET A 19 29.91 -11.83 23.53
N VAL A 20 28.64 -12.19 23.70
CA VAL A 20 27.96 -13.22 22.89
C VAL A 20 27.42 -12.55 21.64
N GLU A 21 28.08 -12.76 20.50
CA GLU A 21 27.56 -12.30 19.21
C GLU A 21 26.30 -13.10 18.86
N ALA A 22 25.13 -12.46 18.99
CA ALA A 22 23.93 -12.94 18.34
C ALA A 22 24.21 -12.99 16.84
N ARG A 23 24.19 -14.18 16.23
CA ARG A 23 24.53 -14.45 14.83
C ARG A 23 24.01 -13.30 13.95
N GLY A 24 24.92 -12.44 13.50
CA GLY A 24 24.61 -11.28 12.67
C GLY A 24 23.81 -11.74 11.46
N ARG A 25 22.62 -11.18 11.28
CA ARG A 25 21.80 -11.42 10.09
C ARG A 25 22.51 -10.73 8.93
N THR A 26 23.29 -11.47 8.15
CA THR A 26 23.79 -11.02 6.84
C THR A 26 22.61 -10.92 5.88
N GLY A 27 21.89 -9.81 5.96
CA GLY A 27 20.82 -9.45 5.06
C GLY A 27 20.67 -7.94 5.13
N SER A 28 20.96 -7.27 4.02
CA SER A 28 21.02 -5.83 3.85
C SER A 28 19.91 -5.07 4.60
N ALA A 29 20.27 -3.89 5.12
CA ALA A 29 19.34 -2.97 5.78
C ALA A 29 18.03 -2.86 4.98
N PRO A 30 16.85 -3.05 5.60
CA PRO A 30 15.60 -2.83 4.90
C PRO A 30 15.48 -1.32 4.67
N GLY A 31 15.81 -0.87 3.46
CA GLY A 31 15.28 0.39 2.94
C GLY A 31 13.76 0.39 3.06
N PRO A 32 13.10 1.56 2.95
CA PRO A 32 11.67 1.74 3.27
C PRO A 32 10.68 0.85 2.48
N ALA A 33 11.16 0.02 1.56
CA ALA A 33 10.38 -0.90 0.73
C ALA A 33 10.25 -2.35 1.26
N ARG A 34 10.81 -2.72 2.43
CA ARG A 34 10.74 -4.12 2.92
C ARG A 34 10.21 -4.25 4.35
N LYS A 35 8.96 -3.86 4.58
CA LYS A 35 8.13 -4.40 5.67
C LYS A 35 6.94 -5.15 5.07
N GLY A 36 7.21 -6.36 4.59
CA GLY A 36 6.21 -7.27 4.03
C GLY A 36 6.60 -8.75 4.16
N ALA A 37 7.44 -9.09 5.14
CA ALA A 37 7.86 -10.46 5.41
C ALA A 37 7.04 -11.05 6.57
N SER A 38 5.74 -11.20 6.34
CA SER A 38 4.85 -12.16 6.98
C SER A 38 3.72 -12.37 5.98
N GLY A 39 3.34 -13.61 5.71
CA GLY A 39 2.41 -14.01 4.64
C GLY A 39 0.95 -13.57 4.84
N GLY A 40 0.70 -12.32 5.23
CA GLY A 40 -0.58 -11.65 5.11
C GLY A 40 -0.64 -10.95 3.75
N ARG A 41 -1.74 -11.17 3.01
CA ARG A 41 -2.03 -10.45 1.77
C ARG A 41 -1.74 -8.96 1.96
N VAL A 42 -0.81 -8.40 1.18
CA VAL A 42 -0.59 -6.95 1.12
C VAL A 42 -1.94 -6.31 0.84
N ASP A 43 -2.45 -5.49 1.77
CA ASP A 43 -3.77 -4.89 1.63
C ASP A 43 -3.76 -4.07 0.34
N ARG A 44 -4.80 -4.22 -0.48
CA ARG A 44 -4.90 -3.56 -1.80
C ARG A 44 -4.74 -2.03 -1.69
N ARG A 45 -4.99 -1.50 -0.50
CA ARG A 45 -4.88 -0.09 -0.09
C ARG A 45 -3.44 0.40 0.12
N ASP A 46 -2.48 -0.50 0.26
CA ASP A 46 -1.05 -0.16 0.42
C ASP A 46 -0.33 -0.04 -0.93
N ARG A 47 -1.01 -0.37 -2.04
CA ARG A 47 -0.45 -0.21 -3.38
C ARG A 47 -0.31 1.29 -3.71
N PRO A 48 0.83 1.70 -4.30
CA PRO A 48 1.04 3.08 -4.67
C PRO A 48 -0.02 3.54 -5.69
N PRO A 49 -0.53 4.78 -5.58
CA PRO A 49 -1.52 5.30 -6.51
C PRO A 49 -0.93 5.33 -7.93
N SER A 50 -1.65 4.74 -8.89
CA SER A 50 -1.25 4.70 -10.28
C SER A 50 -2.14 5.60 -11.14
N TRP A 51 -1.56 6.19 -12.17
CA TRP A 51 -2.27 7.01 -13.15
C TRP A 51 -3.40 6.23 -13.85
N ARG A 52 -3.18 4.94 -14.14
CA ARG A 52 -4.21 4.04 -14.67
C ARG A 52 -5.39 3.86 -13.71
N GLY A 53 -5.11 3.77 -12.40
CA GLY A 53 -6.16 3.65 -11.38
C GLY A 53 -7.03 4.91 -11.28
N ALA A 54 -6.39 6.08 -11.33
CA ALA A 54 -7.09 7.37 -11.35
C ALA A 54 -7.98 7.50 -12.60
N LEU A 55 -7.45 7.16 -13.78
CA LEU A 55 -8.18 7.17 -15.05
C LEU A 55 -9.43 6.27 -15.04
N ASN A 56 -9.30 5.02 -14.58
CA ASN A 56 -10.45 4.11 -14.52
C ASN A 56 -11.54 4.62 -13.56
N ARG A 57 -11.15 5.20 -12.42
CA ARG A 57 -12.11 5.77 -11.46
C ARG A 57 -12.78 7.03 -11.99
N SER A 58 -12.02 7.92 -12.64
CA SER A 58 -12.61 9.12 -13.26
C SER A 58 -13.53 8.77 -14.42
N LEU A 59 -13.21 7.72 -15.19
CA LEU A 59 -14.08 7.25 -16.27
C LEU A 59 -15.44 6.82 -15.72
N VAL A 60 -15.47 6.03 -14.65
CA VAL A 60 -16.72 5.62 -13.99
C VAL A 60 -17.51 6.83 -13.50
N ALA A 61 -16.85 7.80 -12.86
CA ALA A 61 -17.49 9.02 -12.39
C ALA A 61 -18.12 9.83 -13.52
N VAL A 62 -17.41 9.96 -14.66
CA VAL A 62 -17.90 10.70 -15.82
C VAL A 62 -19.06 9.99 -16.50
N VAL A 63 -19.02 8.65 -16.61
CA VAL A 63 -20.16 7.88 -17.14
C VAL A 63 -21.41 8.10 -16.30
N ILE A 64 -21.29 8.06 -14.96
CA ILE A 64 -22.41 8.33 -14.06
C ILE A 64 -22.93 9.76 -14.24
N PHE A 65 -22.03 10.73 -14.33
CA PHE A 65 -22.40 12.14 -14.50
C PHE A 65 -23.15 12.39 -15.82
N VAL A 66 -22.65 11.85 -16.93
CA VAL A 66 -23.32 11.93 -18.24
C VAL A 66 -24.69 11.27 -18.18
N ALA A 67 -24.80 10.11 -17.51
CA ALA A 67 -26.10 9.47 -17.30
C ALA A 67 -27.07 10.37 -16.52
N VAL A 68 -26.60 11.08 -15.49
CA VAL A 68 -27.44 12.03 -14.73
C VAL A 68 -27.91 13.19 -15.62
N LEU A 69 -27.02 13.78 -16.44
CA LEU A 69 -27.39 14.88 -17.34
C LEU A 69 -28.46 14.46 -18.36
N VAL A 70 -28.33 13.26 -18.91
CA VAL A 70 -29.26 12.76 -19.92
C VAL A 70 -30.59 12.32 -19.30
N LEU A 71 -30.57 11.54 -18.21
CA LEU A 71 -31.79 10.99 -17.62
C LEU A 71 -32.58 12.02 -16.80
N PHE A 72 -31.90 12.83 -15.98
CA PHE A 72 -32.58 13.75 -15.06
C PHE A 72 -32.77 15.14 -15.65
N LEU A 73 -31.73 15.68 -16.31
CA LEU A 73 -31.78 17.04 -16.88
C LEU A 73 -32.30 17.05 -18.32
N LYS A 74 -32.58 15.88 -18.91
CA LYS A 74 -33.04 15.70 -20.30
C LYS A 74 -32.22 16.50 -21.32
N GLN A 75 -30.93 16.70 -21.03
CA GLN A 75 -30.01 17.40 -21.91
C GLN A 75 -29.77 16.57 -23.18
N PRO A 76 -29.60 17.21 -24.35
CA PRO A 76 -29.23 16.49 -25.56
C PRO A 76 -27.91 15.75 -25.35
N LEU A 77 -27.82 14.55 -25.91
CA LEU A 77 -26.70 13.62 -25.70
C LEU A 77 -25.36 14.26 -26.10
N THR A 78 -25.33 15.01 -27.20
CA THR A 78 -24.14 15.71 -27.71
C THR A 78 -23.60 16.72 -26.71
N THR A 79 -24.47 17.56 -26.12
CA THR A 79 -24.07 18.56 -25.11
C THR A 79 -23.55 17.88 -23.85
N SER A 80 -24.22 16.81 -23.40
CA SER A 80 -23.81 16.05 -22.22
C SER A 80 -22.43 15.39 -22.40
N LEU A 81 -22.13 14.89 -23.60
CA LEU A 81 -20.82 14.34 -23.95
C LEU A 81 -19.71 15.39 -23.93
N ILE A 82 -19.94 16.57 -24.52
CA ILE A 82 -18.95 17.66 -24.53
C ILE A 82 -18.63 18.10 -23.10
N ILE A 83 -19.67 18.32 -22.28
CA ILE A 83 -19.50 18.69 -20.87
C ILE A 83 -18.79 17.57 -20.10
N GLY A 84 -19.16 16.31 -20.32
CA GLY A 84 -18.52 15.16 -19.69
C GLY A 84 -17.03 15.05 -20.02
N VAL A 85 -16.64 15.27 -21.27
CA VAL A 85 -15.24 15.26 -21.71
C VAL A 85 -14.46 16.43 -21.08
N ALA A 86 -15.03 17.63 -21.09
CA ALA A 86 -14.42 18.80 -20.43
C ALA A 86 -14.20 18.54 -18.94
N MET A 87 -15.20 17.95 -18.26
CA MET A 87 -15.10 17.59 -16.85
C MET A 87 -14.03 16.52 -16.61
N LEU A 88 -13.88 15.53 -17.50
CA LEU A 88 -12.85 14.48 -17.39
C LEU A 88 -11.44 15.08 -17.35
N PHE A 89 -11.19 16.15 -18.11
CA PHE A 89 -9.92 16.87 -18.11
C PHE A 89 -9.55 17.43 -16.72
N PHE A 90 -10.53 17.94 -15.98
CA PHE A 90 -10.32 18.45 -14.61
C PHE A 90 -10.37 17.34 -13.55
N TYR A 91 -11.22 16.33 -13.76
CA TYR A 91 -11.48 15.29 -12.77
C TYR A 91 -10.35 14.25 -12.69
N VAL A 92 -9.67 13.97 -13.80
CA VAL A 92 -8.50 13.07 -13.84
C VAL A 92 -7.37 13.56 -12.93
N PRO A 93 -6.84 14.79 -13.07
CA PRO A 93 -5.77 15.29 -12.21
C PRO A 93 -6.24 15.46 -10.76
N LEU A 94 -7.49 15.88 -10.52
CA LEU A 94 -8.05 16.03 -9.19
C LEU A 94 -8.18 14.67 -8.46
N SER A 95 -8.66 13.65 -9.16
CA SER A 95 -8.77 12.27 -8.67
C SER A 95 -7.39 11.73 -8.27
N TYR A 96 -6.39 11.92 -9.13
CA TYR A 96 -5.01 11.53 -8.84
C TYR A 96 -4.43 12.27 -7.61
N ALA A 97 -4.65 13.58 -7.50
CA ALA A 97 -4.19 14.37 -6.37
C ALA A 97 -4.83 13.91 -5.05
N THR A 98 -6.13 13.60 -5.08
CA THR A 98 -6.88 13.09 -3.92
C THR A 98 -6.34 11.72 -3.48
N ASP A 99 -6.15 10.80 -4.42
CA ASP A 99 -5.56 9.48 -4.15
C ASP A 99 -4.15 9.62 -3.55
N ARG A 100 -3.33 10.54 -4.07
CA ARG A 100 -1.98 10.83 -3.54
C ARG A 100 -2.04 11.40 -2.12
N TRP A 101 -2.99 12.28 -1.83
CA TRP A 101 -3.16 12.85 -0.49
C TRP A 101 -3.58 11.79 0.53
N ILE A 102 -4.57 10.95 0.18
CA ILE A 102 -5.04 9.84 1.03
C ILE A 102 -3.90 8.85 1.30
N TYR A 103 -3.13 8.50 0.26
CA TYR A 103 -1.97 7.62 0.39
C TYR A 103 -0.92 8.20 1.36
N ARG A 104 -0.53 9.47 1.18
CA ARG A 104 0.43 10.16 2.07
C ARG A 104 -0.05 10.18 3.52
N ARG A 105 -1.34 10.48 3.76
CA ARG A 105 -1.93 10.51 5.10
C ARG A 105 -1.92 9.13 5.77
N ARG A 106 -2.16 8.05 5.02
CA ARG A 106 -2.08 6.68 5.56
C ARG A 106 -0.63 6.28 5.88
N MET A 107 0.31 6.59 4.99
CA MET A 107 1.72 6.29 5.23
C MET A 107 2.27 7.04 6.46
N ALA A 108 1.85 8.28 6.69
CA ALA A 108 2.19 9.02 7.91
C ALA A 108 1.65 8.32 9.19
N LYS A 109 0.43 7.78 9.15
CA LYS A 109 -0.14 7.00 10.27
C LYS A 109 0.60 5.68 10.49
N LEU A 110 0.98 4.97 9.44
CA LEU A 110 1.74 3.72 9.52
C LEU A 110 3.18 3.94 9.99
N ALA A 111 3.80 5.07 9.63
CA ALA A 111 5.12 5.47 10.11
C ALA A 111 5.10 5.91 11.59
N GLY A 112 4.03 6.61 12.02
CA GLY A 112 3.82 7.00 13.41
C GLY A 112 3.36 5.84 14.32
N ALA A 113 2.69 4.84 13.76
CA ALA A 113 2.44 3.55 14.40
C ALA A 113 3.72 2.69 14.37
N GLY A 114 4.76 3.17 15.05
CA GLY A 114 5.94 2.37 15.38
C GLY A 114 5.51 1.04 16.01
N PRO A 115 6.34 -0.01 15.90
CA PRO A 115 5.95 -1.36 16.31
C PRO A 115 5.48 -1.30 17.76
N ARG A 116 4.20 -1.60 18.01
CA ARG A 116 3.74 -1.91 19.36
C ARG A 116 4.63 -3.06 19.83
N LYS A 117 5.63 -2.75 20.66
CA LYS A 117 6.39 -3.74 21.41
C LYS A 117 5.34 -4.54 22.16
N GLY A 118 5.15 -5.78 21.72
CA GLY A 118 4.29 -6.74 22.40
C GLY A 118 4.68 -6.80 23.86
N ARG A 119 3.68 -6.68 24.72
CA ARG A 119 3.78 -6.92 26.15
C ARG A 119 3.86 -8.41 26.41
#